data_AF-A0A7S1MYV8-F1
#
_entry.id   AF-A0A7S1MYV8-F1
#
_cell.length_a   1.000
_cell.length_b   1.000
_cell.length_c   1.000
_cell.angle_alpha   90.00
_cell.angle_beta   90.00
_cell.angle_gamma   90.00
#
_symmetry.space_group_name_H-M   'P 1'
#
loop_
_entity.id
_entity.type
_entity.pdbx_description
1 polymer ?
#
loop_
_entity_poly.entity_id
_entity_poly.type
_entity_poly.pdbx_seq_one_letter_code
_entity_poly.pdbx_strand_id
1 'polypeptide(L)'
;ARPDLLVRHAPLLHQYLTPHDAGGKLNLEQSQLTGSIANIYHCVLPYMTPLPATLVKYLETDLPKLVRNSPSMHLIVASVRCFCTLVRSVCRSQPRATKEKLARLQGMVEEQERILNGAQDKFKPRALLIQGLVCRHAGFTVTAEGGSEVKAVPDARVEDVLERCITQFARSKNAVFRRAGYLCLGHLFVRSPPLALGEDAARCLSQGLAPEEEDAVREAALLMLNDFVTAGEVTEGAADAEEAKNGMCVRNTVMQRSLEAVLGCVYASSDRVAAEALKLVAGIYDRGQVHPKLCIPDLV
;
A
#
# COMPACT_ATOMS: atom_id res chain seq x y z
N ALA A 1 7.27 -14.94 -12.97
CA ALA A 1 6.68 -16.18 -12.40
C ALA A 1 5.49 -16.61 -13.25
N ARG A 2 5.02 -17.87 -13.18
CA ARG A 2 3.92 -18.44 -13.99
C ARG A 2 2.69 -18.77 -13.10
N PRO A 3 1.86 -17.77 -12.73
CA PRO A 3 0.74 -17.94 -11.79
C PRO A 3 -0.37 -18.85 -12.34
N ASP A 4 -0.45 -18.99 -13.66
CA ASP A 4 -1.35 -19.89 -14.38
C ASP A 4 -1.21 -21.36 -13.95
N LEU A 5 -0.01 -21.79 -13.55
CA LEU A 5 0.26 -23.17 -13.12
C LEU A 5 -0.39 -23.53 -11.78
N LEU A 6 -0.68 -22.53 -10.93
CA LEU A 6 -1.22 -22.74 -9.58
C LEU A 6 -2.75 -22.65 -9.51
N VAL A 7 -3.42 -22.21 -10.60
CA VAL A 7 -4.87 -21.99 -10.65
C VAL A 7 -5.66 -23.22 -10.19
N ARG A 8 -5.25 -24.42 -10.61
CA ARG A 8 -5.96 -25.68 -10.28
C ARG A 8 -5.81 -26.08 -8.80
N HIS A 9 -4.75 -25.63 -8.15
CA HIS A 9 -4.44 -25.98 -6.75
C HIS A 9 -4.90 -24.92 -5.76
N ALA A 10 -5.20 -23.70 -6.22
CA ALA A 10 -5.61 -22.58 -5.39
C ALA A 10 -6.79 -22.89 -4.44
N PRO A 11 -7.84 -23.64 -4.82
CA PRO A 11 -8.93 -23.96 -3.90
C PRO A 11 -8.48 -24.79 -2.67
N LEU A 12 -7.43 -25.61 -2.80
CA LEU A 12 -6.92 -26.45 -1.72
C LEU A 12 -6.21 -25.64 -0.62
N LEU A 13 -5.75 -24.44 -0.95
CA LEU A 13 -5.02 -23.58 -0.02
C LEU A 13 -5.93 -22.88 0.99
N HIS A 14 -7.25 -22.91 0.78
CA HIS A 14 -8.19 -22.13 1.58
C HIS A 14 -8.17 -22.54 3.06
N GLN A 15 -7.98 -23.83 3.36
CA GLN A 15 -7.93 -24.37 4.72
C GLN A 15 -6.86 -23.73 5.62
N TYR A 16 -5.86 -23.08 5.03
CA TYR A 16 -4.77 -22.41 5.74
C TYR A 16 -4.96 -20.89 5.84
N LEU A 17 -6.03 -20.37 5.22
CA LEU A 17 -6.42 -18.96 5.31
C LEU A 17 -7.40 -18.73 6.46
N THR A 18 -8.18 -19.75 6.81
CA THR A 18 -9.02 -19.76 8.00
C THR A 18 -8.14 -19.85 9.25
N PRO A 19 -8.23 -18.88 10.19
CA PRO A 19 -7.66 -19.09 11.51
C PRO A 19 -8.40 -20.28 12.13
N HIS A 20 -7.68 -21.34 12.51
CA HIS A 20 -8.30 -22.45 13.24
C HIS A 20 -9.04 -21.88 14.46
N ASP A 21 -10.35 -22.09 14.49
CA ASP A 21 -11.27 -21.63 15.54
C ASP A 21 -10.79 -22.14 16.90
N ALA A 22 -10.04 -21.30 17.62
CA ALA A 22 -9.70 -21.53 19.02
C ALA A 22 -9.37 -20.22 19.75
N GLY A 23 -9.99 -19.08 19.39
CA GLY A 23 -9.85 -17.82 20.14
C GLY A 23 -8.42 -17.27 20.33
N GLY A 24 -7.42 -17.92 19.72
CA GLY A 24 -6.01 -17.65 19.89
C GLY A 24 -5.54 -16.64 18.87
N LYS A 25 -4.76 -15.66 19.32
CA LYS A 25 -4.02 -14.78 18.41
C LYS A 25 -3.11 -15.65 17.54
N LEU A 26 -3.13 -15.43 16.22
CA LEU A 26 -2.19 -16.08 15.31
C LEU A 26 -0.76 -15.81 15.79
N ASN A 27 0.04 -16.87 15.89
CA ASN A 27 1.47 -16.71 16.16
C ASN A 27 2.19 -16.15 14.91
N LEU A 28 3.49 -15.86 15.03
CA LEU A 28 4.25 -15.23 13.95
C LEU A 28 4.32 -16.12 12.69
N GLU A 29 4.61 -17.41 12.85
CA GLU A 29 4.72 -18.37 11.75
C GLU A 29 3.38 -18.56 11.02
N GLN A 30 2.29 -18.69 11.77
CA GLN A 30 0.94 -18.76 11.22
C GLN A 30 0.59 -17.47 10.46
N SER A 31 0.94 -16.31 11.01
CA SER A 31 0.72 -15.03 10.33
C SER A 31 1.50 -14.92 9.01
N GLN A 32 2.73 -15.44 8.98
CA GLN A 32 3.57 -15.49 7.76
C GLN A 32 3.02 -16.48 6.72
N LEU A 33 2.58 -17.67 7.15
CA LEU A 33 1.97 -18.67 6.29
C LEU A 33 0.67 -18.12 5.67
N THR A 34 -0.25 -17.61 6.50
CA THR A 34 -1.51 -17.02 6.03
C THR A 34 -1.25 -15.84 5.10
N GLY A 35 -0.26 -14.99 5.40
CA GLY A 35 0.14 -13.88 4.53
C GLY A 35 0.67 -14.35 3.18
N SER A 36 1.48 -15.40 3.17
CA SER A 36 2.00 -16.03 1.94
C SER A 36 0.88 -16.59 1.08
N ILE A 37 -0.14 -17.21 1.69
CA ILE A 37 -1.29 -17.76 0.98
C ILE A 37 -2.18 -16.65 0.41
N ALA A 38 -2.41 -15.57 1.15
CA ALA A 38 -3.09 -14.39 0.63
C ALA A 38 -2.34 -13.79 -0.58
N ASN A 39 -1.00 -13.80 -0.57
CA ASN A 39 -0.19 -13.38 -1.71
C ASN A 39 -0.31 -14.34 -2.91
N ILE A 40 -0.36 -15.65 -2.67
CA ILE A 40 -0.64 -16.64 -3.74
C ILE A 40 -2.00 -16.34 -4.37
N TYR A 41 -3.06 -16.16 -3.56
CA TYR A 41 -4.39 -15.79 -4.05
C TYR A 41 -4.37 -14.49 -4.86
N HIS A 42 -3.70 -13.45 -4.37
CA HIS A 42 -3.52 -12.22 -5.12
C HIS A 42 -2.94 -12.47 -6.53
N CYS A 43 -1.95 -13.36 -6.66
CA CYS A 43 -1.34 -13.67 -7.96
C CYS A 43 -2.22 -14.55 -8.86
N VAL A 44 -2.99 -15.50 -8.31
CA VAL A 44 -3.75 -16.47 -9.13
C VAL A 44 -5.16 -16.02 -9.49
N LEU A 45 -5.84 -15.25 -8.63
CA LEU A 45 -7.24 -14.85 -8.81
C LEU A 45 -7.53 -14.20 -10.18
N PRO A 46 -6.68 -13.30 -10.73
CA PRO A 46 -6.90 -12.72 -12.04
C PRO A 46 -6.92 -13.71 -13.20
N TYR A 47 -6.31 -14.90 -13.01
CA TYR A 47 -6.20 -15.96 -14.01
C TYR A 47 -7.26 -17.05 -13.85
N MET A 48 -8.04 -17.03 -12.77
CA MET A 48 -9.12 -18.00 -12.53
C MET A 48 -10.39 -17.57 -13.25
N THR A 49 -10.63 -18.05 -14.47
CA THR A 49 -11.89 -17.78 -15.20
C THR A 49 -12.57 -19.10 -15.57
N PRO A 50 -13.76 -19.43 -15.00
CA PRO A 50 -14.52 -18.66 -14.00
C PRO A 50 -13.99 -18.82 -12.56
N LEU A 51 -14.26 -17.83 -11.69
CA LEU A 51 -13.97 -17.95 -10.26
C LEU A 51 -15.00 -18.88 -9.58
N PRO A 52 -14.56 -19.90 -8.80
CA PRO A 52 -15.48 -20.75 -8.05
C PRO A 52 -16.27 -19.95 -6.99
N ALA A 53 -17.60 -20.05 -7.00
CA ALA A 53 -18.46 -19.28 -6.08
C ALA A 53 -18.20 -19.57 -4.60
N THR A 54 -17.85 -20.82 -4.28
CA THR A 54 -17.45 -21.23 -2.92
C THR A 54 -16.20 -20.49 -2.45
N LEU A 55 -15.15 -20.46 -3.28
CA LEU A 55 -13.91 -19.75 -3.01
C LEU A 55 -14.14 -18.24 -2.82
N VAL A 56 -14.97 -17.62 -3.67
CA VAL A 56 -15.32 -16.20 -3.54
C VAL A 56 -15.99 -15.94 -2.19
N LYS A 57 -16.98 -16.74 -1.81
CA LYS A 57 -17.68 -16.59 -0.52
C LYS A 57 -16.75 -16.71 0.69
N TYR A 58 -15.83 -17.66 0.65
CA TYR A 58 -14.84 -17.85 1.70
C TYR A 58 -13.89 -16.66 1.83
N LEU A 59 -13.24 -16.26 0.74
CA LEU A 59 -12.29 -15.15 0.74
C LEU A 59 -12.97 -13.82 1.14
N GLU A 60 -14.21 -13.60 0.71
CA GLU A 60 -14.99 -12.42 1.11
C GLU A 60 -15.31 -12.38 2.61
N THR A 61 -15.41 -13.54 3.24
CA THR A 61 -15.74 -13.65 4.66
C THR A 61 -14.48 -13.54 5.53
N ASP A 62 -13.38 -14.14 5.11
CA ASP A 62 -12.20 -14.31 5.97
C ASP A 62 -11.16 -13.20 5.81
N LEU A 63 -10.94 -12.66 4.59
CA LEU A 63 -9.97 -11.58 4.39
C LEU A 63 -10.29 -10.34 5.24
N PRO A 64 -11.55 -9.84 5.31
CA PRO A 64 -11.87 -8.71 6.18
C PRO A 64 -11.64 -9.00 7.68
N LYS A 65 -11.88 -10.25 8.12
CA LYS A 65 -11.59 -10.66 9.51
C LYS A 65 -10.09 -10.64 9.80
N LEU A 66 -9.27 -11.09 8.85
CA LEU A 66 -7.81 -11.03 8.96
C LEU A 66 -7.31 -9.59 9.04
N VAL A 67 -7.86 -8.67 8.24
CA VAL A 67 -7.53 -7.24 8.31
C VAL A 67 -7.86 -6.66 9.70
N ARG A 68 -9.03 -7.01 10.25
CA ARG A 68 -9.47 -6.52 11.57
C ARG A 68 -8.61 -7.07 12.72
N ASN A 69 -8.33 -8.38 12.72
CA ASN A 69 -7.82 -9.08 13.90
C ASN A 69 -6.32 -9.40 13.85
N SER A 70 -5.65 -9.25 12.71
CA SER A 70 -4.25 -9.65 12.56
C SER A 70 -3.31 -8.82 13.46
N PRO A 71 -2.39 -9.44 14.22
CA PRO A 71 -1.34 -8.72 14.93
C PRO A 71 -0.20 -8.24 14.01
N SER A 72 -0.09 -8.79 12.80
CA SER A 72 1.02 -8.56 11.87
C SER A 72 0.65 -7.61 10.74
N MET A 73 1.45 -6.55 10.54
CA MET A 73 1.30 -5.62 9.42
C MET A 73 1.47 -6.32 8.06
N HIS A 74 2.38 -7.29 7.95
CA HIS A 74 2.59 -8.04 6.71
C HIS A 74 1.30 -8.77 6.28
N LEU A 75 0.62 -9.43 7.22
CA LEU A 75 -0.63 -10.11 6.94
C LEU A 75 -1.76 -9.14 6.59
N ILE A 76 -1.80 -7.95 7.20
CA ILE A 76 -2.78 -6.91 6.84
C ILE A 76 -2.57 -6.47 5.39
N VAL A 77 -1.33 -6.15 5.00
CA VAL A 77 -0.98 -5.74 3.63
C VAL A 77 -1.40 -6.81 2.63
N ALA A 78 -1.01 -8.07 2.87
CA ALA A 78 -1.36 -9.19 2.01
C ALA A 78 -2.89 -9.38 1.91
N SER A 79 -3.61 -9.26 3.03
CA SER A 79 -5.06 -9.44 3.08
C SER A 79 -5.81 -8.34 2.34
N VAL A 80 -5.44 -7.06 2.53
CA VAL A 80 -6.05 -5.93 1.81
C VAL A 80 -5.80 -6.06 0.31
N ARG A 81 -4.55 -6.32 -0.09
CA ARG A 81 -4.16 -6.49 -1.50
C ARG A 81 -4.94 -7.64 -2.16
N CYS A 82 -5.03 -8.78 -1.48
CA CYS A 82 -5.80 -9.94 -1.94
C CYS A 82 -7.30 -9.61 -2.06
N PHE A 83 -7.87 -8.92 -1.07
CA PHE A 83 -9.30 -8.57 -1.07
C PHE A 83 -9.65 -7.60 -2.21
N CYS A 84 -8.84 -6.56 -2.44
CA CYS A 84 -9.01 -5.67 -3.59
C CYS A 84 -8.92 -6.43 -4.92
N THR A 85 -8.02 -7.41 -5.01
CA THR A 85 -7.85 -8.24 -6.22
C THR A 85 -9.01 -9.19 -6.46
N LEU A 86 -9.57 -9.76 -5.38
CA LEU A 86 -10.78 -10.57 -5.43
C LEU A 86 -11.94 -9.74 -5.98
N VAL A 87 -12.20 -8.55 -5.40
CA VAL A 87 -13.26 -7.65 -5.85
C VAL A 87 -13.09 -7.32 -7.33
N ARG A 88 -11.89 -6.92 -7.77
CA ARG A 88 -11.59 -6.62 -9.17
C ARG A 88 -11.87 -7.83 -10.10
N SER A 89 -11.43 -9.01 -9.70
CA SER A 89 -11.56 -10.24 -10.50
C SER A 89 -13.04 -10.67 -10.62
N VAL A 90 -13.81 -10.57 -9.53
CA VAL A 90 -15.25 -10.84 -9.54
C VAL A 90 -15.97 -9.84 -10.43
N CYS A 91 -15.76 -8.54 -10.27
CA CYS A 91 -16.40 -7.51 -11.10
C CYS A 91 -16.12 -7.68 -12.59
N ARG A 92 -14.90 -8.08 -12.96
CA ARG A 92 -14.54 -8.38 -14.37
C ARG A 92 -15.31 -9.57 -14.92
N SER A 93 -15.52 -10.61 -14.13
CA SER A 93 -16.21 -11.83 -14.55
C SER A 93 -17.73 -11.76 -14.45
N GLN A 94 -18.26 -10.92 -13.54
CA GLN A 94 -19.68 -10.83 -13.18
C GLN A 94 -20.09 -9.36 -12.98
N PRO A 95 -20.36 -8.60 -14.06
CA PRO A 95 -20.71 -7.17 -13.97
C PRO A 95 -21.95 -6.88 -13.10
N ARG A 96 -22.89 -7.84 -12.99
CA ARG A 96 -24.08 -7.74 -12.12
C ARG A 96 -23.74 -7.71 -10.62
N ALA A 97 -22.63 -8.35 -10.23
CA ALA A 97 -22.18 -8.39 -8.85
C ALA A 97 -21.38 -7.14 -8.46
N THR A 98 -20.99 -6.29 -9.43
CA THR A 98 -20.10 -5.15 -9.22
C THR A 98 -20.56 -4.23 -8.09
N LYS A 99 -21.85 -3.86 -8.07
CA LYS A 99 -22.40 -2.98 -7.02
C LYS A 99 -22.25 -3.58 -5.62
N GLU A 100 -22.57 -4.86 -5.45
CA GLU A 100 -22.43 -5.56 -4.17
C GLU A 100 -20.97 -5.65 -3.72
N LYS A 101 -20.06 -6.00 -4.65
CA LYS A 101 -18.63 -6.18 -4.31
C LYS A 101 -17.94 -4.86 -3.99
N LEU A 102 -18.28 -3.79 -4.71
CA LEU A 102 -17.82 -2.44 -4.37
C LEU A 102 -18.38 -1.96 -3.03
N ALA A 103 -19.65 -2.21 -2.72
CA ALA A 103 -20.23 -1.85 -1.42
C ALA A 103 -19.50 -2.53 -0.25
N ARG A 104 -19.07 -3.80 -0.41
CA ARG A 104 -18.27 -4.48 0.63
C ARG A 104 -16.90 -3.85 0.83
N LEU A 105 -16.25 -3.45 -0.27
CA LEU A 105 -14.98 -2.74 -0.20
C LEU A 105 -15.15 -1.37 0.49
N GLN A 106 -16.21 -0.64 0.16
CA GLN A 106 -16.56 0.63 0.79
C GLN A 106 -16.86 0.45 2.29
N GLY A 107 -17.55 -0.62 2.68
CA GLY A 107 -17.79 -0.93 4.10
C GLY A 107 -16.49 -1.10 4.91
N MET A 108 -15.44 -1.66 4.32
CA MET A 108 -14.12 -1.73 4.97
C MET A 108 -13.50 -0.34 5.16
N VAL A 109 -13.67 0.56 4.19
CA VAL A 109 -13.21 1.96 4.28
C VAL A 109 -13.98 2.70 5.37
N GLU A 110 -15.31 2.59 5.38
CA GLU A 110 -16.19 3.20 6.38
C GLU A 110 -15.90 2.70 7.80
N GLU A 111 -15.55 1.43 7.96
CA GLU A 111 -15.11 0.90 9.25
C GLU A 111 -13.84 1.59 9.76
N GLN A 112 -12.84 1.79 8.89
CA GLN A 112 -11.61 2.50 9.27
C GLN A 112 -11.88 3.97 9.56
N GLU A 113 -12.74 4.61 8.78
CA GLU A 113 -13.18 5.98 8.98
C GLU A 113 -13.82 6.17 10.37
N ARG A 114 -14.67 5.23 10.78
CA ARG A 114 -15.26 5.22 12.12
C ARG A 114 -14.21 5.07 13.23
N ILE A 115 -13.17 4.25 13.02
CA ILE A 115 -12.07 4.09 13.99
C ILE A 115 -11.25 5.39 14.09
N LEU A 116 -10.97 6.03 12.96
CA LEU A 116 -10.23 7.29 12.89
C LEU A 116 -10.96 8.44 13.58
N ASN A 117 -12.29 8.49 13.43
CA ASN A 117 -13.15 9.48 14.09
C ASN A 117 -13.49 9.10 15.54
N GLY A 118 -13.09 7.92 16.00
CA GLY A 118 -13.33 7.44 17.36
C GLY A 118 -12.43 8.09 18.41
N ALA A 119 -12.80 7.93 19.68
CA ALA A 119 -12.04 8.49 20.81
C ALA A 119 -10.75 7.72 21.14
N GLN A 120 -10.57 6.50 20.63
CA GLN A 120 -9.45 5.63 21.02
C GLN A 120 -8.23 5.81 20.10
N ASP A 121 -7.34 6.71 20.50
CA ASP A 121 -6.14 7.06 19.72
C ASP A 121 -5.22 5.88 19.37
N LYS A 122 -5.15 4.86 20.24
CA LYS A 122 -4.30 3.67 20.02
C LYS A 122 -4.62 2.90 18.73
N PHE A 123 -5.84 3.00 18.22
CA PHE A 123 -6.28 2.28 17.01
C PHE A 123 -6.16 3.12 15.74
N LYS A 124 -6.03 4.45 15.87
CA LYS A 124 -6.00 5.38 14.74
C LYS A 124 -4.81 5.15 13.79
N PRO A 125 -3.56 4.95 14.26
CA PRO A 125 -2.43 4.68 13.36
C PRO A 125 -2.68 3.45 12.46
N ARG A 126 -3.22 2.37 13.03
CA ARG A 126 -3.54 1.16 12.28
C ARG A 126 -4.65 1.41 11.25
N ALA A 127 -5.71 2.10 11.65
CA ALA A 127 -6.82 2.41 10.75
C ALA A 127 -6.38 3.27 9.55
N LEU A 128 -5.50 4.26 9.80
CA LEU A 128 -4.93 5.09 8.75
C LEU A 128 -4.12 4.26 7.74
N LEU A 129 -3.28 3.35 8.23
CA LEU A 129 -2.49 2.46 7.37
C LEU A 129 -3.38 1.57 6.50
N ILE A 130 -4.45 1.01 7.06
CA ILE A 130 -5.42 0.21 6.31
C ILE A 130 -6.09 1.08 5.24
N GLN A 131 -6.51 2.31 5.59
CA GLN A 131 -7.13 3.23 4.63
C GLN A 131 -6.19 3.56 3.47
N GLY A 132 -4.91 3.86 3.75
CA GLY A 132 -3.88 4.06 2.72
C GLY A 132 -3.68 2.83 1.82
N LEU A 133 -3.60 1.62 2.41
CA LEU A 133 -3.50 0.37 1.65
C LEU A 133 -4.69 0.13 0.73
N VAL A 134 -5.90 0.43 1.19
CA VAL A 134 -7.11 0.32 0.37
C VAL A 134 -7.06 1.35 -0.77
N CYS A 135 -6.74 2.61 -0.49
CA CYS A 135 -6.57 3.64 -1.52
C CYS A 135 -5.55 3.21 -2.59
N ARG A 136 -4.43 2.58 -2.19
CA ARG A 136 -3.43 2.03 -3.12
C ARG A 136 -3.98 0.92 -4.00
N HIS A 137 -4.56 -0.12 -3.41
CA HIS A 137 -4.91 -1.35 -4.13
C HIS A 137 -6.30 -1.32 -4.78
N ALA A 138 -7.16 -0.40 -4.37
CA ALA A 138 -8.50 -0.18 -4.94
C ALA A 138 -8.55 0.96 -5.97
N GLY A 139 -7.41 1.33 -6.56
CA GLY A 139 -7.33 2.35 -7.61
C GLY A 139 -7.85 1.93 -8.99
N PHE A 140 -8.53 0.78 -9.08
CA PHE A 140 -9.00 0.23 -10.35
C PHE A 140 -10.42 0.71 -10.69
N THR A 141 -10.71 0.75 -11.99
CA THR A 141 -12.04 1.00 -12.54
C THR A 141 -12.68 -0.32 -12.98
N VAL A 142 -13.98 -0.46 -12.76
CA VAL A 142 -14.78 -1.60 -13.19
C VAL A 142 -16.00 -1.14 -13.97
N THR A 143 -16.41 -1.92 -14.95
CA THR A 143 -17.63 -1.69 -15.71
C THR A 143 -18.81 -2.30 -14.95
N ALA A 144 -19.78 -1.47 -14.58
CA ALA A 144 -21.02 -1.91 -13.95
C ALA A 144 -22.05 -2.40 -14.99
N GLU A 145 -23.13 -3.00 -14.50
CA GLU A 145 -24.29 -3.32 -15.35
C GLU A 145 -24.83 -2.04 -16.00
N GLY A 146 -24.92 -2.03 -17.34
CA GLY A 146 -25.25 -0.84 -18.14
C GLY A 146 -24.05 -0.12 -18.76
N GLY A 147 -22.82 -0.61 -18.57
CA GLY A 147 -21.63 -0.10 -19.26
C GLY A 147 -21.00 1.13 -18.61
N SER A 148 -21.52 1.60 -17.46
CA SER A 148 -20.92 2.71 -16.73
C SER A 148 -19.62 2.27 -16.04
N GLU A 149 -18.60 3.12 -16.15
CA GLU A 149 -17.34 2.91 -15.45
C GLU A 149 -17.42 3.47 -14.03
N VAL A 150 -17.03 2.65 -13.06
CA VAL A 150 -17.04 3.01 -11.64
C VAL A 150 -15.66 2.74 -11.05
N LYS A 151 -15.04 3.79 -10.49
CA LYS A 151 -13.80 3.65 -9.69
C LYS A 151 -14.14 2.99 -8.35
N ALA A 152 -13.36 1.98 -7.95
CA ALA A 152 -13.60 1.27 -6.70
C ALA A 152 -13.41 2.16 -5.46
N VAL A 153 -12.43 3.06 -5.49
CA VAL A 153 -12.27 4.18 -4.56
C VAL A 153 -12.19 5.49 -5.36
N PRO A 154 -13.10 6.46 -5.12
CA PRO A 154 -13.08 7.77 -5.79
C PRO A 154 -11.83 8.60 -5.45
N ASP A 155 -11.37 9.45 -6.36
CA ASP A 155 -10.18 10.28 -6.14
C ASP A 155 -10.40 11.31 -5.02
N ALA A 156 -11.60 11.88 -4.89
CA ALA A 156 -11.97 12.76 -3.78
C ALA A 156 -11.73 12.10 -2.41
N ARG A 157 -11.95 10.79 -2.31
CA ARG A 157 -11.62 10.06 -1.07
C ARG A 157 -10.12 10.01 -0.83
N VAL A 158 -9.31 9.80 -1.87
CA VAL A 158 -7.84 9.79 -1.75
C VAL A 158 -7.34 11.15 -1.26
N GLU A 159 -7.94 12.24 -1.74
CA GLU A 159 -7.67 13.60 -1.28
C GLU A 159 -8.07 13.82 0.19
N ASP A 160 -9.26 13.35 0.62
CA ASP A 160 -9.68 13.39 2.03
C ASP A 160 -8.65 12.67 2.95
N VAL A 161 -8.17 11.49 2.52
CA VAL A 161 -7.17 10.72 3.29
C VAL A 161 -5.84 11.46 3.32
N LEU A 162 -5.43 12.07 2.20
CA LEU A 162 -4.20 12.86 2.12
C LEU A 162 -4.24 14.04 3.10
N GLU A 163 -5.32 14.83 3.07
CA GLU A 163 -5.47 15.98 3.95
C GLU A 163 -5.41 15.56 5.42
N ARG A 164 -6.18 14.53 5.80
CA ARG A 164 -6.16 13.96 7.16
C ARG A 164 -4.78 13.47 7.55
N CYS A 165 -4.11 12.76 6.65
CA CYS A 165 -2.78 12.20 6.87
C CYS A 165 -1.77 13.30 7.18
N ILE A 166 -1.77 14.39 6.41
CA ILE A 166 -0.86 15.52 6.60
C ILE A 166 -1.21 16.28 7.89
N THR A 167 -2.48 16.63 8.08
CA THR A 167 -2.92 17.54 9.14
C THR A 167 -2.93 16.90 10.52
N GLN A 168 -3.33 15.62 10.63
CA GLN A 168 -3.55 14.95 11.91
C GLN A 168 -2.46 13.95 12.29
N PHE A 169 -1.70 13.43 11.31
CA PHE A 169 -0.73 12.36 11.55
C PHE A 169 0.71 12.78 11.28
N ALA A 170 1.05 13.16 10.05
CA ALA A 170 2.43 13.50 9.66
C ALA A 170 2.99 14.69 10.47
N ARG A 171 2.13 15.63 10.86
CA ARG A 171 2.48 16.79 11.71
C ARG A 171 2.16 16.59 13.20
N SER A 172 1.82 15.36 13.61
CA SER A 172 1.48 15.06 15.00
C SER A 172 2.70 15.18 15.92
N LYS A 173 2.47 15.57 17.18
CA LYS A 173 3.51 15.49 18.22
C LYS A 173 3.87 14.04 18.57
N ASN A 174 2.99 13.08 18.27
CA ASN A 174 3.20 11.67 18.58
C ASN A 174 3.94 10.96 17.43
N ALA A 175 5.12 10.40 17.72
CA ALA A 175 5.94 9.67 16.77
C ALA A 175 5.22 8.50 16.08
N VAL A 176 4.38 7.77 16.83
CA VAL A 176 3.60 6.64 16.28
C VAL A 176 2.62 7.13 15.22
N PHE A 177 2.03 8.31 15.43
CA PHE A 177 1.14 8.96 14.47
C PHE A 177 1.93 9.45 13.26
N ARG A 178 3.06 10.13 13.46
CA ARG A 178 3.93 10.58 12.35
C ARG A 178 4.37 9.40 11.49
N ARG A 179 4.87 8.34 12.12
CA ARG A 179 5.29 7.09 11.45
C ARG A 179 4.17 6.49 10.59
N ALA A 180 2.95 6.40 11.14
CA ALA A 180 1.80 5.92 10.38
C ALA A 180 1.39 6.88 9.25
N GLY A 181 1.55 8.18 9.47
CA GLY A 181 1.37 9.22 8.47
C GLY A 181 2.28 8.99 7.25
N TYR A 182 3.59 8.90 7.45
CA TYR A 182 4.54 8.68 6.35
C TYR A 182 4.28 7.38 5.59
N LEU A 183 4.01 6.27 6.28
CA LEU A 183 3.66 5.02 5.61
C LEU A 183 2.36 5.13 4.78
N CYS A 184 1.35 5.86 5.29
CA CYS A 184 0.12 6.12 4.55
C CYS A 184 0.37 7.01 3.32
N LEU A 185 1.15 8.10 3.46
CA LEU A 185 1.56 8.95 2.35
C LEU A 185 2.19 8.14 1.21
N GLY A 186 3.01 7.15 1.54
CA GLY A 186 3.62 6.27 0.52
C GLY A 186 2.60 5.52 -0.31
N HIS A 187 1.58 4.98 0.35
CA HIS A 187 0.49 4.31 -0.35
C HIS A 187 -0.30 5.26 -1.24
N LEU A 188 -0.54 6.50 -0.78
CA LEU A 188 -1.23 7.53 -1.57
C LEU A 188 -0.40 8.02 -2.76
N PHE A 189 0.91 8.22 -2.58
CA PHE A 189 1.81 8.64 -3.66
C PHE A 189 1.99 7.54 -4.70
N VAL A 190 2.05 6.27 -4.29
CA VAL A 190 2.03 5.16 -5.25
C VAL A 190 0.72 5.14 -6.05
N ARG A 191 -0.42 5.42 -5.40
CA ARG A 191 -1.74 5.48 -6.05
C ARG A 191 -1.86 6.63 -7.05
N SER A 192 -1.37 7.81 -6.67
CA SER A 192 -1.45 9.03 -7.46
C SER A 192 -0.14 9.82 -7.27
N PRO A 193 0.88 9.57 -8.11
CA PRO A 193 2.19 10.22 -8.00
C PRO A 193 2.16 11.74 -7.94
N PRO A 194 1.31 12.46 -8.71
CA PRO A 194 1.26 13.93 -8.66
C PRO A 194 1.02 14.51 -7.26
N LEU A 195 0.37 13.78 -6.35
CA LEU A 195 0.14 14.22 -4.97
C LEU A 195 1.45 14.48 -4.21
N ALA A 196 2.54 13.79 -4.57
CA ALA A 196 3.85 13.97 -3.94
C ALA A 196 4.53 15.31 -4.30
N LEU A 197 4.06 16.00 -5.35
CA LEU A 197 4.60 17.30 -5.75
C LEU A 197 4.01 18.47 -4.96
N GLY A 198 2.87 18.26 -4.29
CA GLY A 198 2.19 19.29 -3.52
C GLY A 198 3.10 19.90 -2.44
N GLU A 199 2.94 21.19 -2.16
CA GLU A 199 3.80 21.91 -1.22
C GLU A 199 3.78 21.30 0.18
N ASP A 200 2.60 20.92 0.66
CA ASP A 200 2.45 20.28 1.97
C ASP A 200 3.11 18.90 2.02
N ALA A 201 3.01 18.12 0.94
CA ALA A 201 3.67 16.82 0.81
C ALA A 201 5.19 16.97 0.80
N ALA A 202 5.71 17.94 0.03
CA ALA A 202 7.14 18.26 0.01
C ALA A 202 7.65 18.72 1.38
N ARG A 203 6.88 19.56 2.09
CA ARG A 203 7.24 20.01 3.44
C ARG A 203 7.28 18.84 4.42
N CYS A 204 6.30 17.93 4.35
CA CYS A 204 6.30 16.71 5.15
C CYS A 204 7.51 15.83 4.82
N LEU A 205 7.84 15.63 3.54
CA LEU A 205 9.03 14.89 3.11
C LEU A 205 10.32 15.47 3.72
N SER A 206 10.52 16.78 3.62
CA SER A 206 11.69 17.44 4.21
C SER A 206 11.74 17.29 5.72
N GLN A 207 10.59 17.42 6.42
CA GLN A 207 10.52 17.24 7.87
C GLN A 207 10.80 15.79 8.29
N GLY A 208 10.24 14.81 7.58
CA GLY A 208 10.39 13.40 7.90
C GLY A 208 11.79 12.85 7.70
N LEU A 209 12.62 13.51 6.90
CA LEU A 209 14.02 13.17 6.66
C LEU A 209 15.00 14.06 7.43
N ALA A 210 14.51 15.05 8.18
CA ALA A 210 15.36 15.98 8.91
C ALA A 210 16.16 15.25 10.00
N PRO A 211 17.41 15.66 10.29
CA PRO A 211 18.26 14.98 11.27
C PRO A 211 17.70 15.04 12.70
N GLU A 212 16.86 16.02 13.02
CA GLU A 212 16.20 16.17 14.32
C GLU A 212 14.99 15.23 14.52
N GLU A 213 14.53 14.59 13.44
CA GLU A 213 13.37 13.70 13.48
C GLU A 213 13.74 12.33 14.07
N GLU A 214 12.78 11.70 14.75
CA GLU A 214 12.98 10.40 15.40
C GLU A 214 13.29 9.30 14.37
N ASP A 215 14.25 8.42 14.67
CA ASP A 215 14.71 7.34 13.77
C ASP A 215 13.57 6.52 13.16
N ALA A 216 12.57 6.16 13.98
CA ALA A 216 11.44 5.35 13.52
C ALA A 216 10.55 6.08 12.50
N VAL A 217 10.52 7.42 12.54
CA VAL A 217 9.80 8.28 11.61
C VAL A 217 10.64 8.48 10.35
N ARG A 218 11.95 8.72 10.48
CA ARG A 218 12.90 8.78 9.35
C ARG A 218 12.94 7.50 8.54
N GLU A 219 13.01 6.35 9.22
CA GLU A 219 12.91 5.03 8.61
C GLU A 219 11.61 4.89 7.81
N ALA A 220 10.47 5.34 8.36
CA ALA A 220 9.19 5.30 7.65
C ALA A 220 9.14 6.24 6.44
N ALA A 221 9.74 7.44 6.51
CA ALA A 221 9.85 8.35 5.38
C ALA A 221 10.74 7.79 4.26
N LEU A 222 11.83 7.08 4.61
CA LEU A 222 12.68 6.39 3.65
C LEU A 222 11.98 5.19 3.01
N LEU A 223 11.30 4.35 3.80
CA LEU A 223 10.50 3.23 3.30
C LEU A 223 9.40 3.71 2.33
N MET A 224 8.75 4.81 2.69
CA MET A 224 7.76 5.48 1.86
C MET A 224 8.33 5.87 0.49
N LEU A 225 9.49 6.53 0.46
CA LEU A 225 10.17 6.93 -0.77
C LEU A 225 10.63 5.72 -1.58
N ASN A 226 11.19 4.70 -0.92
CA ASN A 226 11.63 3.48 -1.57
C ASN A 226 10.47 2.74 -2.25
N ASP A 227 9.35 2.57 -1.56
CA ASP A 227 8.12 1.99 -2.14
C ASP A 227 7.57 2.86 -3.29
N PHE A 228 7.59 4.18 -3.14
CA PHE A 228 7.13 5.11 -4.18
C PHE A 228 7.95 5.02 -5.49
N VAL A 229 9.27 4.93 -5.38
CA VAL A 229 10.19 4.82 -6.52
C VAL A 229 10.09 3.44 -7.17
N THR A 230 10.10 2.37 -6.37
CA THR A 230 10.09 0.98 -6.86
C THR A 230 8.75 0.55 -7.45
N ALA A 231 7.62 1.04 -6.92
CA ALA A 231 6.30 0.63 -7.38
C ALA A 231 6.00 1.00 -8.85
N GLY A 232 6.76 1.93 -9.45
CA GLY A 232 6.66 2.27 -10.87
C GLY A 232 7.05 1.14 -11.84
N GLU A 233 7.68 0.06 -11.35
CA GLU A 233 8.14 -1.07 -12.16
C GLU A 233 7.05 -2.14 -12.40
N VAL A 234 5.99 -2.16 -11.58
CA VAL A 234 5.04 -3.30 -11.48
C VAL A 234 3.71 -3.01 -12.19
N THR A 235 3.54 -1.89 -12.88
CA THR A 235 2.35 -1.63 -13.70
C THR A 235 2.38 -2.45 -15.00
N GLU A 236 2.18 -3.76 -14.85
CA GLU A 236 1.76 -4.65 -15.94
C GLU A 236 0.33 -4.27 -16.34
N GLY A 237 0.20 -3.73 -17.55
CA GLY A 237 -1.08 -3.53 -18.23
C GLY A 237 -1.29 -2.13 -18.78
N ALA A 238 -0.68 -1.87 -19.94
CA ALA A 238 -1.09 -1.05 -21.08
C ALA A 238 -2.34 -0.12 -21.01
N ALA A 239 -2.59 0.58 -19.91
CA ALA A 239 -3.52 1.70 -19.84
C ALA A 239 -2.67 2.97 -19.67
N ASP A 240 -2.50 3.68 -20.78
CA ASP A 240 -1.84 4.97 -20.95
C ASP A 240 -0.34 5.04 -20.63
N ALA A 241 0.47 4.77 -21.67
CA ALA A 241 1.92 5.01 -21.67
C ALA A 241 2.31 6.43 -21.22
N GLU A 242 1.44 7.42 -21.46
CA GLU A 242 1.61 8.81 -20.99
C GLU A 242 1.40 8.94 -19.48
N GLU A 243 0.43 8.24 -18.87
CA GLU A 243 0.25 8.23 -17.41
C GLU A 243 1.42 7.54 -16.71
N ALA A 244 1.92 6.45 -17.29
CA ALA A 244 3.13 5.77 -16.82
C ALA A 244 4.36 6.69 -16.90
N LYS A 245 4.56 7.37 -18.03
CA LYS A 245 5.66 8.33 -18.26
C LYS A 245 5.57 9.53 -17.32
N ASN A 246 4.38 10.10 -17.13
CA ASN A 246 4.15 11.19 -16.19
C ASN A 246 4.44 10.74 -14.76
N GLY A 247 4.00 9.54 -14.37
CA GLY A 247 4.34 8.96 -13.08
C GLY A 247 5.85 8.79 -12.86
N MET A 248 6.60 8.40 -13.89
CA MET A 248 8.08 8.33 -13.81
C MET A 248 8.72 9.72 -13.66
N CYS A 249 8.26 10.71 -14.43
CA CYS A 249 8.74 12.09 -14.35
C CYS A 249 8.53 12.67 -12.95
N VAL A 250 7.35 12.45 -12.36
CA VAL A 250 7.04 12.88 -11.00
C VAL A 250 7.97 12.22 -9.97
N ARG A 251 8.17 10.89 -10.06
CA ARG A 251 9.09 10.17 -9.16
C ARG A 251 10.51 10.72 -9.22
N ASN A 252 11.03 10.96 -10.43
CA ASN A 252 12.37 11.53 -10.61
C ASN A 252 12.47 12.93 -9.99
N THR A 253 11.45 13.76 -10.17
CA THR A 253 11.42 15.12 -9.61
C THR A 253 11.41 15.09 -8.09
N VAL A 254 10.58 14.24 -7.47
CA VAL A 254 10.53 14.07 -6.01
C VAL A 254 11.88 13.56 -5.49
N MET A 255 12.52 12.63 -6.19
CA MET A 255 13.83 12.12 -5.78
C MET A 255 14.94 13.15 -5.89
N GLN A 256 14.99 13.92 -6.97
CA GLN A 256 15.97 15.01 -7.10
C GLN A 256 15.82 16.06 -5.99
N ARG A 257 14.58 16.39 -5.61
CA ARG A 257 14.30 17.33 -4.51
C ARG A 257 14.67 16.79 -3.12
N SER A 258 14.53 15.48 -2.92
CA SER A 258 14.74 14.85 -1.62
C SER A 258 16.14 14.26 -1.44
N LEU A 259 16.96 14.28 -2.51
CA LEU A 259 18.25 13.60 -2.57
C LEU A 259 19.19 13.99 -1.43
N GLU A 260 19.37 15.29 -1.20
CA GLU A 260 20.29 15.79 -0.17
C GLU A 260 19.90 15.27 1.23
N ALA A 261 18.60 15.29 1.55
CA ALA A 261 18.10 14.77 2.82
C ALA A 261 18.26 13.24 2.92
N VAL A 262 18.07 12.50 1.82
CA VAL A 262 18.30 11.05 1.76
C VAL A 262 19.77 10.71 1.95
N LEU A 263 20.70 11.43 1.31
CA LEU A 263 22.14 11.25 1.49
C LEU A 263 22.56 11.57 2.93
N GLY A 264 22.00 12.62 3.53
CA GLY A 264 22.19 12.92 4.96
C GLY A 264 21.78 11.77 5.88
N CYS A 265 20.75 10.99 5.51
CA CYS A 265 20.32 9.82 6.27
C CYS A 265 21.29 8.63 6.19
N VAL A 266 22.19 8.57 5.20
CA VAL A 266 23.23 7.53 5.11
C VAL A 266 24.21 7.62 6.28
N TYR A 267 24.45 8.83 6.77
CA TYR A 267 25.33 9.11 7.91
C TYR A 267 24.61 9.08 9.27
N ALA A 268 23.34 8.65 9.31
CA ALA A 268 22.63 8.56 10.57
C ALA A 268 23.27 7.52 11.50
N SER A 269 23.33 7.81 12.80
CA SER A 269 23.83 6.87 13.82
C SER A 269 23.01 5.58 13.94
N SER A 270 21.85 5.53 13.30
CA SER A 270 20.91 4.42 13.34
C SER A 270 21.11 3.53 12.14
N ASP A 271 21.59 2.31 12.37
CA ASP A 271 21.84 1.32 11.30
C ASP A 271 20.60 1.08 10.43
N ARG A 272 19.40 1.18 11.00
CA ARG A 272 18.14 1.00 10.26
C ARG A 272 17.91 2.13 9.26
N VAL A 273 18.11 3.37 9.69
CA VAL A 273 17.93 4.57 8.85
C VAL A 273 19.00 4.58 7.76
N ALA A 274 20.26 4.33 8.12
CA ALA A 274 21.37 4.27 7.18
C ALA A 274 21.18 3.15 6.14
N ALA A 275 20.78 1.95 6.56
CA ALA A 275 20.56 0.83 5.65
C ALA A 275 19.41 1.09 4.67
N GLU A 276 18.31 1.71 5.11
CA GLU A 276 17.19 2.02 4.22
C GLU A 276 17.51 3.18 3.27
N ALA A 277 18.25 4.18 3.74
CA ALA A 277 18.77 5.26 2.89
C ALA A 277 19.70 4.70 1.81
N LEU A 278 20.61 3.81 2.17
CA LEU A 278 21.54 3.19 1.21
C LEU A 278 20.80 2.36 0.15
N LYS A 279 19.78 1.58 0.54
CA LYS A 279 18.93 0.85 -0.43
C LYS A 279 18.23 1.81 -1.40
N LEU A 280 17.72 2.92 -0.89
CA LEU A 280 17.07 3.93 -1.72
C LEU A 280 18.06 4.57 -2.70
N VAL A 281 19.26 4.96 -2.24
CA VAL A 281 20.32 5.53 -3.08
C VAL A 281 20.76 4.54 -4.16
N ALA A 282 21.00 3.28 -3.80
CA ALA A 282 21.34 2.23 -4.77
C ALA A 282 20.23 2.08 -5.82
N GLY A 283 18.96 2.04 -5.40
CA GLY A 283 17.84 1.97 -6.32
C GLY A 283 17.69 3.20 -7.24
N ILE A 284 18.06 4.39 -6.78
CA ILE A 284 18.05 5.62 -7.59
C ILE A 284 19.17 5.60 -8.62
N TYR A 285 20.35 5.13 -8.20
CA TYR A 285 21.55 4.99 -9.04
C TYR A 285 21.30 4.00 -10.19
N ASP A 286 20.81 2.80 -9.89
CA ASP A 286 20.53 1.76 -10.88
C ASP A 286 19.52 2.22 -11.94
N ARG A 287 18.62 3.13 -11.58
CA ARG A 287 17.58 3.69 -12.46
C ARG A 287 18.03 4.94 -13.23
N GLY A 288 19.21 5.49 -12.95
CA GLY A 288 19.70 6.72 -13.57
C GLY A 288 18.82 7.95 -13.31
N GLN A 289 18.09 7.98 -12.19
CA GLN A 289 17.16 9.08 -11.88
C GLN A 289 17.88 10.36 -11.41
N VAL A 290 19.13 10.21 -10.97
CA VAL A 290 19.98 11.27 -10.46
C VAL A 290 21.35 11.16 -11.12
N HIS A 291 21.98 12.31 -11.38
CA HIS A 291 23.31 12.35 -11.96
C HIS A 291 24.34 11.72 -10.99
N PRO A 292 25.14 10.72 -11.41
CA PRO A 292 26.05 9.98 -10.53
C PRO A 292 27.01 10.85 -9.70
N LYS A 293 27.49 11.97 -10.26
CA LYS A 293 28.33 12.95 -9.54
C LYS A 293 27.73 13.47 -8.23
N LEU A 294 26.41 13.45 -8.07
CA LEU A 294 25.74 13.95 -6.87
C LEU A 294 25.64 12.89 -5.75
N CYS A 295 25.89 11.62 -6.05
CA CYS A 295 25.73 10.52 -5.08
C CYS A 295 27.01 9.73 -4.85
N ILE A 296 27.93 9.70 -5.82
CA ILE A 296 29.19 8.95 -5.73
C ILE A 296 30.04 9.35 -4.51
N PRO A 297 30.20 10.65 -4.16
CA PRO A 297 31.02 11.02 -3.01
C PRO A 297 30.53 10.42 -1.70
N ASP A 298 29.21 10.30 -1.51
CA ASP A 298 28.60 9.73 -0.30
C ASP A 298 28.56 8.19 -0.30
N LEU A 299 28.79 7.56 -1.45
CA LEU A 299 28.83 6.11 -1.60
C LEU A 299 30.23 5.52 -1.38
N VAL A 300 31.28 6.35 -1.45
CA VAL A 300 32.69 5.97 -1.26
C VAL A 300 33.07 6.11 0.20
#